data_AF-A0A8H9GQJ8-F1
#
_entry.id   AF-A0A8H9GQJ8-F1
#
_cell.length_a   1.000
_cell.length_b   1.000
_cell.length_c   1.000
_cell.angle_alpha   90.00
_cell.angle_beta   90.00
_cell.angle_gamma   90.00
#
_symmetry.space_group_name_H-M   'P 1'
#
loop_
_entity.id
_entity.type
_entity.pdbx_description
1 polymer ?
#
loop_
_entity_poly.entity_id
_entity_poly.type
_entity_poly.pdbx_seq_one_letter_code
_entity_poly.pdbx_strand_id
1 'polypeptide(L)'
;MTATLRPTARFPLTPDLQPLTRQPAPAAPQPDLPLYSLEVIAPSGRAPQLDGWTVQSWPVARLGDLTLQARPHHAATPDDLRAALRAAGFTPLGPVRTHR
;
A
#
# COMPACT_ATOMS: atom_id res chain seq x y z
N MET A 1 46.41 17.86 -51.01
CA MET A 1 45.03 18.36 -50.82
C MET A 1 44.11 17.14 -50.81
N THR A 2 43.66 16.68 -49.65
CA THR A 2 42.83 15.45 -49.53
C THR A 2 41.78 15.64 -48.45
N ALA A 3 40.52 15.34 -48.82
CA ALA A 3 39.30 15.74 -48.15
C ALA A 3 39.00 14.96 -46.86
N THR A 4 38.42 15.65 -45.88
CA THR A 4 37.91 15.10 -44.63
C THR A 4 36.49 14.56 -44.84
N LEU A 5 36.30 13.25 -44.65
CA LEU A 5 34.96 12.64 -44.64
C LEU A 5 34.42 12.62 -43.21
N ARG A 6 33.29 13.32 -42.99
CA ARG A 6 32.53 13.27 -41.73
C ARG A 6 31.48 12.15 -41.81
N PRO A 7 31.45 11.18 -40.89
CA PRO A 7 30.31 10.30 -40.73
C PRO A 7 29.22 11.03 -39.94
N THR A 8 28.13 11.41 -40.60
CA THR A 8 26.88 11.82 -39.93
C THR A 8 26.01 10.58 -39.76
N ALA A 9 26.21 9.83 -38.68
CA ALA A 9 25.25 8.81 -38.27
C ALA A 9 24.19 9.49 -37.39
N ARG A 10 23.02 9.77 -37.97
CA ARG A 10 21.82 10.12 -37.21
C ARG A 10 21.24 8.83 -36.63
N PHE A 11 21.37 8.64 -35.33
CA PHE A 11 20.63 7.61 -34.61
C PHE A 11 19.15 8.01 -34.56
N PRO A 12 18.21 7.14 -34.96
CA PRO A 12 16.82 7.34 -34.58
C PRO A 12 16.72 7.09 -33.07
N LEU A 13 16.31 8.11 -32.33
CA LEU A 13 15.90 7.99 -30.93
C LEU A 13 14.71 7.02 -30.89
N THR A 14 14.95 5.82 -30.40
CA THR A 14 13.93 4.82 -30.07
C THR A 14 12.91 5.43 -29.11
N PRO A 15 11.61 5.05 -29.24
CA PRO A 15 10.56 5.60 -28.39
C PRO A 15 10.80 5.24 -26.93
N ASP A 16 10.65 6.27 -26.12
CA ASP A 16 10.65 6.31 -24.68
C ASP A 16 9.73 5.22 -24.08
N LEU A 17 10.33 4.16 -23.54
CA LEU A 17 9.66 3.25 -22.63
C LEU A 17 9.78 3.82 -21.22
N GLN A 18 9.06 4.90 -20.95
CA GLN A 18 8.83 5.32 -19.57
C GLN A 18 8.06 4.20 -18.86
N PRO A 19 8.60 3.60 -17.77
CA PRO A 19 7.74 2.83 -16.90
C PRO A 19 6.71 3.81 -16.36
N LEU A 20 5.44 3.58 -16.69
CA LEU A 20 4.32 4.17 -15.96
C LEU A 20 4.42 3.64 -14.53
N THR A 21 5.27 4.26 -13.71
CA THR A 21 5.03 4.32 -12.29
C THR A 21 3.66 4.95 -12.19
N ARG A 22 2.67 4.11 -11.85
CA ARG A 22 1.32 4.53 -11.50
C ARG A 22 1.51 5.46 -10.31
N GLN A 23 1.73 6.74 -10.57
CA GLN A 23 1.74 7.77 -9.55
C GLN A 23 0.32 7.73 -8.99
N PRO A 24 0.13 7.41 -7.70
CA PRO A 24 -1.19 7.51 -7.10
C PRO A 24 -1.67 8.92 -7.41
N ALA A 25 -2.84 9.05 -8.03
CA ALA A 25 -3.46 10.36 -8.25
C ALA A 25 -3.39 11.13 -6.92
N PRO A 26 -3.14 12.45 -6.91
CA PRO A 26 -3.14 13.22 -5.69
C PRO A 26 -4.43 12.88 -4.95
N ALA A 27 -4.28 12.23 -3.79
CA ALA A 27 -5.41 11.72 -3.03
C ALA A 27 -6.34 12.92 -2.81
N ALA A 28 -7.61 12.79 -3.19
CA ALA A 28 -8.63 13.72 -2.75
C ALA A 28 -8.44 13.94 -1.24
N PRO A 29 -8.62 15.17 -0.71
CA PRO A 29 -8.38 15.46 0.70
C PRO A 29 -9.10 14.41 1.53
N GLN A 30 -8.32 13.47 2.07
CA GLN A 30 -8.91 12.43 2.89
C GLN A 30 -9.37 13.16 4.15
N PRO A 31 -10.60 12.94 4.61
CA PRO A 31 -11.00 13.45 5.92
C PRO A 31 -9.93 13.06 6.94
N ASP A 32 -9.67 13.94 7.92
CA ASP A 32 -8.70 13.76 9.01
C ASP A 32 -9.16 12.60 9.92
N LEU A 33 -9.10 11.40 9.37
CA LEU A 33 -9.52 10.17 10.01
C LEU A 33 -8.28 9.48 10.57
N PRO A 34 -8.40 8.96 11.81
CA PRO A 34 -7.30 8.33 12.50
C PRO A 34 -6.79 7.12 11.72
N LEU A 35 -5.48 6.92 11.78
CA LEU A 35 -4.80 5.76 11.24
C LEU A 35 -4.55 4.76 12.36
N TYR A 36 -5.01 3.54 12.20
CA TYR A 36 -4.85 2.50 13.20
C TYR A 36 -3.78 1.51 12.77
N SER A 37 -2.93 1.08 13.70
CA SER A 37 -1.95 0.02 13.45
C SER A 37 -1.98 -1.05 14.53
N LEU A 38 -1.92 -2.31 14.14
CA LEU A 38 -1.84 -3.47 15.01
C LEU A 38 -1.20 -4.65 14.28
N GLU A 39 -0.83 -5.69 15.02
CA GLU A 39 -0.42 -6.97 14.44
C GLU A 39 -1.63 -7.91 14.38
N VAL A 40 -1.66 -8.80 13.38
CA VAL A 40 -2.72 -9.79 13.22
C VAL A 40 -2.12 -11.12 12.79
N ILE A 41 -2.71 -12.23 13.24
CA ILE A 41 -2.45 -13.56 12.65
C ILE A 41 -3.41 -13.73 11.47
N ALA A 42 -2.83 -13.97 10.29
CA ALA A 42 -3.52 -14.27 9.05
C ALA A 42 -3.29 -15.74 8.70
N PRO A 43 -4.33 -16.60 8.78
CA PRO A 43 -4.19 -18.04 8.47
C PRO A 43 -3.65 -18.29 7.05
N SER A 44 -3.94 -17.38 6.12
CA SER A 44 -3.56 -17.43 4.72
C SER A 44 -2.31 -16.59 4.38
N GLY A 45 -1.77 -15.83 5.34
CA GLY A 45 -0.69 -14.86 5.11
C GLY A 45 -1.08 -13.68 4.19
N ARG A 46 -2.37 -13.50 3.89
CA ARG A 46 -2.88 -12.44 3.01
C ARG A 46 -3.42 -11.27 3.81
N ALA A 47 -3.34 -10.08 3.22
CA ALA A 47 -3.98 -8.87 3.74
C ALA A 47 -5.50 -9.08 3.89
N PRO A 48 -6.12 -8.69 5.01
CA PRO A 48 -7.57 -8.70 5.14
C PRO A 48 -8.20 -7.65 4.22
N GLN A 49 -9.28 -8.04 3.55
CA GLN A 49 -10.17 -7.10 2.90
C GLN A 49 -11.30 -6.78 3.88
N LEU A 50 -11.33 -5.55 4.36
CA LEU A 50 -12.31 -5.08 5.33
C LEU A 50 -13.21 -4.05 4.66
N ASP A 51 -14.52 -4.31 4.64
CA ASP A 51 -15.49 -3.37 4.09
C ASP A 51 -15.50 -2.07 4.91
N GLY A 52 -15.45 -0.92 4.25
CA GLY A 52 -15.37 0.37 4.94
C GLY A 52 -13.98 0.72 5.48
N TRP A 53 -12.92 -0.04 5.15
CA TRP A 53 -11.53 0.30 5.52
C TRP A 53 -10.57 0.25 4.32
N THR A 54 -9.64 1.20 4.27
CA THR A 54 -8.43 1.08 3.46
C THR A 54 -7.37 0.39 4.31
N VAL A 55 -6.90 -0.78 3.87
CA VAL A 55 -5.94 -1.61 4.62
C VAL A 55 -4.63 -1.74 3.87
N GLN A 56 -3.52 -1.55 4.59
CA GLN A 56 -2.18 -1.91 4.17
C GLN A 56 -1.63 -2.94 5.14
N SER A 57 -0.88 -3.92 4.62
CA SER A 57 -0.30 -4.98 5.46
C SER A 57 1.14 -5.27 5.06
N TRP A 58 1.97 -5.56 6.05
CA TRP A 58 3.35 -5.99 5.86
C TRP A 58 3.58 -7.30 6.60
N PRO A 59 4.22 -8.30 5.97
CA PRO A 59 4.63 -9.51 6.66
C PRO A 59 5.69 -9.17 7.72
N VAL A 60 5.51 -9.64 8.95
CA VAL A 60 6.48 -9.43 10.04
C VAL A 60 7.37 -10.65 10.20
N ALA A 61 6.82 -11.86 10.10
CA ALA A 61 7.57 -13.11 10.05
C ALA A 61 6.95 -14.15 9.10
N ARG A 62 7.65 -15.28 8.92
CA ARG A 62 7.19 -16.39 8.06
C ARG A 62 6.06 -17.24 8.68
N LEU A 63 5.60 -16.91 9.90
CA LEU A 63 4.63 -17.69 10.66
C LEU A 63 3.18 -17.25 10.44
N GLY A 64 2.93 -16.38 9.45
CA GLY A 64 1.57 -15.93 9.11
C GLY A 64 1.10 -14.72 9.90
N ASP A 65 1.99 -14.03 10.60
CA ASP A 65 1.75 -12.74 11.24
C ASP A 65 1.98 -11.57 10.26
N LEU A 66 1.09 -10.58 10.35
CA LEU A 66 1.11 -9.37 9.55
C LEU A 66 1.01 -8.15 10.45
N THR A 67 1.83 -7.13 10.21
CA THR A 67 1.52 -5.77 10.65
C THR A 67 0.43 -5.24 9.73
N LEU A 68 -0.62 -4.70 10.32
CA LEU A 68 -1.75 -4.11 9.63
C LEU A 68 -1.87 -2.64 9.98
N GLN A 69 -2.09 -1.84 8.96
CA GLN A 69 -2.49 -0.45 9.09
C GLN A 69 -3.84 -0.24 8.39
N ALA A 70 -4.81 0.29 9.13
CA ALA A 70 -6.17 0.52 8.65
C ALA A 70 -6.54 1.99 8.79
N ARG A 71 -7.08 2.56 7.71
CA ARG A 71 -7.76 3.85 7.73
C ARG A 71 -9.24 3.62 7.47
N PRO A 72 -10.15 4.06 8.35
CA PRO A 72 -11.58 3.93 8.10
C PRO A 72 -12.02 4.92 7.02
N HIS A 73 -13.07 4.59 6.26
CA HIS A 73 -13.71 5.53 5.33
C HIS A 73 -14.73 6.46 6.01
N HIS A 74 -15.13 6.15 7.25
CA HIS A 74 -16.06 6.91 8.09
C HIS A 74 -15.56 7.00 9.53
N ALA A 75 -16.26 7.73 10.41
CA ALA A 75 -15.90 7.76 11.83
C ALA A 75 -16.01 6.35 12.43
N ALA A 76 -14.88 5.77 12.85
CA ALA A 76 -14.80 4.45 13.44
C ALA A 76 -13.87 4.47 14.64
N THR A 77 -14.01 3.47 15.51
CA THR A 77 -13.19 3.29 16.71
C THR A 77 -12.19 2.13 16.54
N PRO A 78 -11.16 2.04 17.40
CA PRO A 78 -10.27 0.89 17.43
C PRO A 78 -10.99 -0.46 17.67
N ASP A 79 -12.12 -0.43 18.38
CA ASP A 79 -12.93 -1.62 18.64
C ASP A 79 -13.73 -2.06 17.41
N ASP A 80 -14.20 -1.11 16.59
CA ASP A 80 -14.81 -1.41 15.29
C ASP A 80 -13.82 -2.11 14.35
N LEU A 81 -12.55 -1.66 14.34
CA LEU A 81 -11.50 -2.34 13.58
C LEU A 81 -11.27 -3.78 14.07
N ARG A 82 -11.22 -3.98 15.40
CA ARG A 82 -11.07 -5.31 16.00
C ARG A 82 -12.25 -6.22 15.65
N ALA A 83 -13.47 -5.69 15.68
CA ALA A 83 -14.68 -6.42 15.30
C ALA A 83 -14.64 -6.81 13.82
N ALA A 84 -14.30 -5.89 12.93
CA ALA A 84 -14.17 -6.14 11.49
C ALA A 84 -13.13 -7.22 11.17
N LEU A 85 -11.95 -7.16 11.82
CA LEU A 85 -10.90 -8.18 11.66
C LEU A 85 -11.35 -9.57 12.10
N ARG A 86 -12.01 -9.66 13.26
CA ARG A 86 -12.54 -10.94 13.77
C ARG A 86 -13.62 -11.51 12.86
N ALA A 87 -14.51 -10.65 12.35
CA ALA A 87 -15.54 -11.06 11.39
C ALA A 87 -14.93 -11.57 10.08
N ALA A 88 -13.79 -11.02 9.66
CA ALA A 88 -13.03 -11.49 8.51
C ALA A 88 -12.15 -12.74 8.79
N GLY A 89 -12.16 -13.28 10.02
CA GLY A 89 -11.41 -14.48 10.41
C GLY A 89 -9.95 -14.24 10.80
N PHE A 90 -9.57 -12.98 11.08
CA PHE A 90 -8.23 -12.62 11.52
C PHE A 90 -8.18 -12.47 13.04
N THR A 91 -7.06 -12.86 13.64
CA THR A 91 -6.85 -12.74 15.10
C THR A 91 -5.99 -11.51 15.39
N PRO A 92 -6.56 -10.42 15.95
CA PRO A 92 -5.78 -9.25 16.32
C PRO A 92 -4.87 -9.54 17.51
N LEU A 93 -3.61 -9.12 17.40
CA LEU A 93 -2.57 -9.25 18.41
C LEU A 93 -2.31 -7.90 19.07
N GLY A 94 -2.36 -7.90 20.39
CA GLY A 94 -2.03 -6.73 21.20
C GLY A 94 -3.00 -5.54 21.04
N PRO A 95 -2.61 -4.36 21.55
CA PRO A 95 -3.43 -3.16 21.48
C PRO A 95 -3.38 -2.49 20.09
N VAL A 96 -4.50 -1.88 19.71
CA VAL A 96 -4.57 -1.04 18.50
C VAL A 96 -3.95 0.32 18.81
N ARG A 97 -2.89 0.68 18.08
CA ARG A 97 -2.26 2.00 18.19
C ARG A 97 -2.96 2.97 17.24
N THR A 98 -3.19 4.19 17.70
CA THR A 98 -3.84 5.25 16.92
C THR A 98 -2.82 6.32 16.58
N HIS A 99 -2.77 6.73 15.32
CA HIS A 99 -1.95 7.82 14.79
C HIS A 99 -2.88 8.89 14.19
N ARG A 100 -2.54 10.16 14.38
CA ARG A 100 -3.23 11.32 13.79
C ARG A 100 -2.23 12.15 13.01
#